data_AF-A0A8E2AKI7-F1
#
_entry.id   AF-A0A8E2AKI7-F1
#
_cell.length_a   1.000
_cell.length_b   1.000
_cell.length_c   1.000
_cell.angle_alpha   90.00
_cell.angle_beta   90.00
_cell.angle_gamma   90.00
#
_symmetry.space_group_name_H-M   'P 1'
#
loop_
_entity.id
_entity.type
_entity.pdbx_description
1 polymer ?
#
loop_
_entity_poly.entity_id
_entity_poly.type
_entity_poly.pdbx_seq_one_letter_code
_entity_poly.pdbx_strand_id
1 'polypeptide(L)'
;MVAQIQTPLTSLYIDVEEFSQSDRTLSFSHLGKSLTHVTLSGVQISSTSFQCPNVQSVRYLPEDLPCSDLSALMRFCPHASDVFVRRRIRRFEGSESERATWRRQNQVSYHNTHWRSLQSLYGYASDLWTAGIARPVRHLVLDVIAPYAFIEGGYITPSHHIVGLLQDTSPSSLTINLRRLLQDVLDPLKVGLTEGTTRLKHLILRVEYAKAEADYILPFVKAVLLSVPIALLEFAFSEIPSLSDIPIASLIQQQLREHWAQSLAATSASLSCILYTDKTTRMKWTVSHGQVSRVEHLSIKEYRRVGDAEGISRDMQEQFPHLVEFHDTWTHPT
;
A
#
# COMPACT_ATOMS: atom_id res chain seq x y z
N MET A 1 12.24 -34.79 30.46
CA MET A 1 13.03 -34.40 29.27
C MET A 1 12.38 -33.15 28.70
N VAL A 2 13.07 -32.00 28.73
CA VAL A 2 12.52 -30.74 28.19
C VAL A 2 12.99 -30.62 26.75
N ALA A 3 12.07 -30.69 25.80
CA ALA A 3 12.37 -30.42 24.41
C ALA A 3 12.69 -28.92 24.27
N GLN A 4 13.94 -28.58 23.98
CA GLN A 4 14.34 -27.21 23.67
C GLN A 4 14.13 -26.97 22.18
N ILE A 5 13.31 -25.96 21.85
CA ILE A 5 13.22 -25.43 20.50
C ILE A 5 14.56 -24.72 20.21
N GLN A 6 15.35 -25.29 19.30
CA GLN A 6 16.70 -24.78 18.97
C GLN A 6 16.67 -23.60 17.99
N THR A 7 15.55 -23.36 17.30
CA THR A 7 15.43 -22.30 16.31
C THR A 7 15.06 -20.97 16.97
N PRO A 8 15.80 -19.88 16.69
CA PRO A 8 15.45 -18.56 17.20
C PRO A 8 14.08 -18.15 16.64
N LEU A 9 13.23 -17.60 17.51
CA LEU A 9 11.94 -17.05 17.08
C LEU A 9 12.20 -15.80 16.21
N THR A 10 12.00 -15.92 14.91
CA THR A 10 12.22 -14.85 13.92
C THR A 10 10.96 -14.04 13.64
N SER A 11 9.79 -14.63 13.86
CA SER A 11 8.50 -14.01 13.58
C SER A 11 7.60 -14.06 14.80
N LEU A 12 6.91 -12.95 15.07
CA LEU A 12 5.96 -12.83 16.16
C LEU A 12 4.66 -12.22 15.64
N TYR A 13 3.54 -12.84 15.99
CA TYR A 13 2.20 -12.32 15.76
C TYR A 13 1.48 -12.20 17.09
N ILE A 14 0.95 -11.02 17.39
CA ILE A 14 0.13 -10.76 18.56
C ILE A 14 -1.13 -10.06 18.09
N ASP A 15 -2.27 -10.66 18.40
CA ASP A 15 -3.58 -10.05 18.25
C ASP A 15 -4.30 -10.06 19.60
N VAL A 16 -4.86 -8.92 19.95
CA VAL A 16 -5.58 -8.72 21.21
C VAL A 16 -7.02 -8.35 20.85
N GLU A 17 -7.95 -9.31 20.99
CA GLU A 17 -9.33 -9.20 20.49
C GLU A 17 -10.31 -8.44 21.41
N GLU A 18 -10.01 -8.21 22.70
CA GLU A 18 -11.00 -7.69 23.66
C GLU A 18 -10.63 -6.40 24.39
N PHE A 19 -11.58 -5.45 24.34
CA PHE A 19 -11.74 -4.31 25.24
C PHE A 19 -11.87 -4.76 26.70
N SER A 20 -10.77 -4.73 27.43
CA SER A 20 -10.83 -4.29 28.82
C SER A 20 -9.73 -3.27 29.03
N GLN A 21 -10.13 -2.09 29.53
CA GLN A 21 -9.34 -0.90 29.86
C GLN A 21 -8.15 -1.22 30.79
N SER A 22 -7.18 -1.96 30.26
CA SER A 22 -6.00 -2.39 30.98
C SER A 22 -4.82 -1.94 30.15
N ASP A 23 -3.91 -1.21 30.79
CA ASP A 23 -2.61 -0.79 30.30
C ASP A 23 -1.75 -2.03 29.96
N ARG A 24 -2.11 -2.74 28.88
CA ARG A 24 -1.43 -3.96 28.44
C ARG A 24 -0.17 -3.54 27.70
N THR A 25 0.86 -3.29 28.49
CA THR A 25 2.21 -3.06 27.99
C THR A 25 2.89 -4.40 27.72
N LEU A 26 3.27 -4.66 26.47
CA LEU A 26 4.05 -5.83 26.11
C LEU A 26 5.54 -5.58 26.38
N SER A 27 6.16 -6.45 27.17
CA SER A 27 7.60 -6.46 27.41
C SER A 27 8.25 -7.64 26.70
N PHE A 28 9.13 -7.36 25.73
CA PHE A 28 9.83 -8.35 24.91
C PHE A 28 11.28 -8.61 25.33
N SER A 29 11.58 -8.46 26.63
CA SER A 29 12.95 -8.39 27.17
C SER A 29 13.91 -9.53 26.76
N HIS A 30 13.39 -10.66 26.28
CA HIS A 30 14.18 -11.82 25.86
C HIS A 30 14.02 -12.23 24.39
N LEU A 31 13.07 -11.65 23.64
CA LEU A 31 12.79 -12.03 22.25
C LEU A 31 13.25 -10.98 21.22
N GLY A 32 13.41 -9.71 21.62
CA GLY A 32 13.64 -8.61 20.68
C GLY A 32 14.90 -8.71 19.80
N LYS A 33 15.89 -9.53 20.18
CA LYS A 33 17.13 -9.70 19.40
C LYS A 33 17.04 -10.76 18.30
N SER A 34 16.10 -11.69 18.34
CA SER A 34 15.97 -12.71 17.28
C SER A 34 14.90 -12.37 16.24
N LEU A 35 13.97 -11.47 16.59
CA LEU A 35 12.85 -11.11 15.75
C LEU A 35 13.28 -10.30 14.52
N THR A 36 12.83 -10.73 13.36
CA THR A 36 12.96 -10.04 12.07
C THR A 36 11.60 -9.55 11.55
N HIS A 37 10.51 -10.24 11.92
CA HIS A 37 9.13 -9.90 11.56
C HIS A 37 8.26 -9.78 12.80
N VAL A 38 7.48 -8.70 12.88
CA VAL A 38 6.54 -8.49 13.98
C VAL A 38 5.19 -8.03 13.45
N THR A 39 4.12 -8.69 13.86
CA THR A 39 2.75 -8.21 13.69
C THR A 39 2.14 -7.94 15.06
N LEU A 40 1.67 -6.72 15.26
CA LEU A 40 1.00 -6.25 16.47
C LEU A 40 -0.39 -5.75 16.08
N SER A 41 -1.43 -6.37 16.61
CA SER A 41 -2.83 -6.04 16.35
C SER A 41 -3.58 -5.84 17.66
N GLY A 42 -4.28 -4.71 17.78
CA GLY A 42 -4.95 -4.32 19.03
C GLY A 42 -3.99 -3.98 20.18
N VAL A 43 -2.71 -3.74 19.87
CA VAL A 43 -1.65 -3.45 20.85
C VAL A 43 -1.26 -1.98 20.76
N GLN A 44 -1.08 -1.32 21.91
CA GLN A 44 -0.40 -0.01 21.97
C GLN A 44 1.08 -0.18 22.34
N ILE A 45 1.95 0.59 21.68
CA ILE A 45 3.39 0.52 21.93
C ILE A 45 3.75 1.61 22.93
N SER A 46 4.01 1.24 24.18
CA SER A 46 4.43 2.23 25.17
C SER A 46 5.79 2.85 24.85
N SER A 47 6.01 4.08 25.31
CA SER A 47 7.29 4.80 25.19
C SER A 47 8.46 4.13 25.93
N THR A 48 8.17 3.21 26.85
CA THR A 48 9.11 2.42 27.65
C THR A 48 9.35 1.01 27.11
N SER A 49 8.78 0.67 25.95
CA SER A 49 8.92 -0.65 25.32
C SER A 49 10.37 -0.96 24.95
N PHE A 50 10.77 -2.21 25.14
CA PHE A 50 12.09 -2.72 24.75
C PHE A 50 12.31 -2.64 23.23
N GLN A 51 13.54 -2.36 22.80
CA GLN A 51 13.87 -2.27 21.37
C GLN A 51 14.03 -3.65 20.74
N CYS A 52 13.44 -3.83 19.56
CA CYS A 52 13.63 -4.97 18.67
C CYS A 52 14.47 -4.54 17.46
N PRO A 53 15.81 -4.40 17.62
CA PRO A 53 16.66 -3.80 16.59
C PRO A 53 16.79 -4.66 15.33
N ASN A 54 16.55 -5.97 15.40
CA ASN A 54 16.72 -6.84 14.22
C ASN A 54 15.44 -6.94 13.37
N VAL A 55 14.36 -6.29 13.80
CA VAL A 55 13.09 -6.27 13.06
C VAL A 55 13.26 -5.45 11.79
N GLN A 56 13.06 -6.09 10.65
CA GLN A 56 13.09 -5.50 9.32
C GLN A 56 11.68 -5.18 8.84
N SER A 57 10.70 -5.98 9.24
CA SER A 57 9.33 -5.92 8.75
C SER A 57 8.36 -5.87 9.93
N VAL A 58 7.54 -4.82 9.96
CA VAL A 58 6.58 -4.59 11.05
C VAL A 58 5.19 -4.33 10.50
N ARG A 59 4.20 -5.00 11.09
CA ARG A 59 2.78 -4.76 10.84
C ARG A 59 2.15 -4.28 12.13
N TYR A 60 1.68 -3.04 12.11
CA TYR A 60 1.04 -2.38 13.23
C TYR A 60 -0.42 -2.10 12.89
N LEU A 61 -1.31 -2.83 13.57
CA LEU A 61 -2.75 -2.77 13.45
C LEU A 61 -3.38 -2.26 14.76
N PRO A 62 -3.10 -1.02 15.17
CA PRO A 62 -3.64 -0.50 16.41
C PRO A 62 -5.17 -0.38 16.31
N GLU A 63 -5.83 -0.58 17.44
CA GLU A 63 -7.30 -0.51 17.53
C GLU A 63 -7.79 0.89 17.17
N ASP A 64 -7.33 1.87 17.96
CA ASP A 64 -7.36 3.29 17.66
C ASP A 64 -5.96 3.74 17.25
N LEU A 65 -5.86 4.54 16.19
CA LEU A 65 -4.68 5.38 15.97
C LEU A 65 -4.89 6.69 16.73
N PRO A 66 -4.47 6.85 18.01
CA PRO A 66 -3.95 8.15 18.37
C PRO A 66 -2.72 8.30 17.46
N CYS A 67 -2.80 9.18 16.47
CA CYS A 67 -1.77 9.31 15.44
C CYS A 67 -0.39 9.69 16.02
N SER A 68 -0.25 9.89 17.34
CA SER A 68 0.99 10.12 18.10
C SER A 68 2.02 8.99 18.08
N ASP A 69 1.61 7.74 17.86
CA ASP A 69 2.43 6.62 18.37
C ASP A 69 3.31 5.89 17.34
N LEU A 70 3.38 6.36 16.09
CA LEU A 70 4.42 5.87 15.18
C LEU A 70 5.83 6.20 15.68
N SER A 71 5.97 7.24 16.51
CA SER A 71 7.22 7.53 17.20
C SER A 71 7.62 6.42 18.19
N ALA A 72 6.66 5.76 18.84
CA ALA A 72 6.95 4.58 19.65
C ALA A 72 7.22 3.36 18.78
N LEU A 73 6.51 3.16 17.67
CA LEU A 73 6.82 2.11 16.70
C LEU A 73 8.28 2.22 16.21
N MET A 74 8.74 3.42 15.86
CA MET A 74 10.13 3.66 15.48
C MET A 74 11.13 3.31 16.57
N ARG A 75 10.84 3.65 17.82
CA ARG A 75 11.71 3.31 18.95
C ARG A 75 11.72 1.80 19.19
N PHE A 76 10.58 1.16 18.98
CA PHE A 76 10.40 -0.26 19.13
C PHE A 76 11.12 -1.06 18.04
N CYS A 77 11.04 -0.66 16.76
CA CYS A 77 11.72 -1.32 15.64
C CYS A 77 12.56 -0.33 14.82
N PRO A 78 13.71 0.14 15.34
CA PRO A 78 14.47 1.25 14.77
C PRO A 78 15.09 0.95 13.40
N HIS A 79 15.21 -0.32 13.03
CA HIS A 79 15.77 -0.78 11.76
C HIS A 79 14.73 -1.36 10.80
N ALA A 80 13.43 -1.22 11.11
CA ALA A 80 12.38 -1.66 10.21
C ALA A 80 12.48 -0.91 8.87
N SER A 81 12.58 -1.65 7.77
CA SER A 81 12.56 -1.14 6.40
C SER A 81 11.18 -1.23 5.77
N ASP A 82 10.36 -2.16 6.24
CA ASP A 82 9.06 -2.51 5.66
C ASP A 82 7.99 -2.34 6.72
N VAL A 83 7.15 -1.32 6.54
CA VAL A 83 6.25 -0.86 7.57
C VAL A 83 4.83 -0.92 7.06
N PHE A 84 3.99 -1.72 7.70
CA PHE A 84 2.57 -1.75 7.47
C PHE A 84 1.85 -1.11 8.65
N VAL A 85 1.15 0.00 8.41
CA VAL A 85 0.38 0.68 9.47
C VAL A 85 -1.06 0.87 8.98
N ARG A 86 -2.02 0.33 9.74
CA ARG A 86 -3.44 0.45 9.41
C ARG A 86 -4.26 0.28 10.68
N ARG A 87 -5.18 1.19 10.99
CA ARG A 87 -6.11 0.98 12.10
C ARG A 87 -6.96 -0.29 11.93
N ARG A 88 -7.26 -0.96 13.05
CA ARG A 88 -8.16 -2.12 13.14
C ARG A 88 -9.63 -1.69 13.18
N ILE A 89 -9.98 -0.63 13.93
CA ILE A 89 -11.37 -0.15 14.14
C ILE A 89 -11.62 1.23 13.48
N ARG A 90 -12.91 1.62 13.38
CA ARG A 90 -13.48 2.68 12.51
C ARG A 90 -13.22 4.11 12.99
N ARG A 91 -13.02 4.98 11.99
CA ARG A 91 -13.10 6.46 11.99
C ARG A 91 -12.29 7.14 13.12
N PHE A 92 -11.15 7.70 12.77
CA PHE A 92 -10.58 8.77 13.58
C PHE A 92 -11.62 9.89 13.65
N GLU A 93 -12.20 10.09 14.83
CA GLU A 93 -13.27 11.06 15.10
C GLU A 93 -12.75 12.50 15.25
N GLY A 94 -11.43 12.68 15.26
CA GLY A 94 -10.85 14.02 15.39
C GLY A 94 -11.03 14.87 14.12
N SER A 95 -11.13 16.17 14.37
CA SER A 95 -11.15 17.26 13.39
C SER A 95 -9.86 17.34 12.57
N GLU A 96 -9.93 18.02 11.42
CA GLU A 96 -8.76 18.31 10.58
C GLU A 96 -7.68 19.11 11.35
N SER A 97 -8.09 20.00 12.25
CA SER A 97 -7.18 20.77 13.11
C SER A 97 -6.38 19.88 14.06
N GLU A 98 -7.04 18.86 14.64
CA GLU A 98 -6.36 17.88 15.49
C GLU A 98 -5.37 17.06 14.66
N ARG A 99 -5.75 16.60 13.46
CA ARG A 99 -4.82 15.88 12.56
C ARG A 99 -3.59 16.71 12.21
N ALA A 100 -3.78 17.98 11.87
CA ALA A 100 -2.68 18.89 11.57
C ALA A 100 -1.78 19.14 12.79
N THR A 101 -2.34 19.11 14.00
CA THR A 101 -1.57 19.23 15.25
C THR A 101 -0.74 17.97 15.51
N TRP A 102 -1.35 16.79 15.38
CA TRP A 102 -0.63 15.51 15.48
C TRP A 102 0.48 15.40 14.46
N ARG A 103 0.21 15.73 13.19
CA ARG A 103 1.22 15.73 12.13
C ARG A 103 2.45 16.57 12.50
N ARG A 104 2.25 17.79 12.99
CA ARG A 104 3.34 18.69 13.42
C ARG A 104 4.14 18.08 14.57
N GLN A 105 3.48 17.56 15.60
CA GLN A 105 4.14 16.92 16.74
C GLN A 105 4.95 15.69 16.33
N ASN A 106 4.40 14.89 15.41
CA ASN A 106 5.04 13.70 14.89
C ASN A 106 6.27 14.06 14.05
N GLN A 107 6.16 15.02 13.13
CA GLN A 107 7.29 15.51 12.32
C GLN A 107 8.47 15.97 13.18
N VAL A 108 8.19 16.71 14.26
CA VAL A 108 9.23 17.09 15.26
C VAL A 108 9.88 15.85 15.87
N SER A 109 9.09 14.83 16.19
CA SER A 109 9.60 13.57 16.76
C SER A 109 10.47 12.80 15.76
N TYR A 110 10.10 12.75 14.47
CA TYR A 110 10.90 12.06 13.42
C TYR A 110 12.25 12.71 13.16
N HIS A 111 12.34 14.04 13.28
CA HIS A 111 13.63 14.72 13.10
C HIS A 111 14.68 14.22 14.10
N ASN A 112 14.25 13.75 15.26
CA ASN A 112 15.12 13.29 16.35
C ASN A 112 15.34 11.77 16.37
N THR A 113 14.74 11.00 15.45
CA THR A 113 14.91 9.54 15.36
C THR A 113 15.83 9.12 14.20
N HIS A 114 16.53 8.00 14.37
CA HIS A 114 17.51 7.45 13.43
C HIS A 114 16.88 6.55 12.35
N TRP A 115 15.56 6.68 12.10
CA TRP A 115 14.89 5.82 11.13
C TRP A 115 15.41 6.15 9.72
N ARG A 116 16.06 5.15 9.09
CA ARG A 116 16.60 5.28 7.74
C ARG A 116 15.46 5.36 6.71
N SER A 117 15.81 5.61 5.45
CA SER A 117 14.86 5.52 4.33
C SER A 117 14.13 4.17 4.35
N LEU A 118 12.80 4.20 4.24
CA LEU A 118 11.97 2.99 4.20
C LEU A 118 12.04 2.35 2.82
N GLN A 119 12.12 1.02 2.78
CA GLN A 119 11.94 0.28 1.53
C GLN A 119 10.46 0.27 1.15
N SER A 120 9.59 -0.02 2.12
CA SER A 120 8.14 0.01 1.89
C SER A 120 7.35 0.62 3.05
N LEU A 121 6.27 1.31 2.70
CA LEU A 121 5.29 1.84 3.65
C LEU A 121 3.87 1.56 3.16
N TYR A 122 3.03 0.97 4.01
CA TYR A 122 1.61 0.77 3.77
C TYR A 122 0.76 1.60 4.72
N GLY A 123 -0.37 2.11 4.22
CA GLY A 123 -1.47 2.53 5.08
C GLY A 123 -2.57 3.26 4.32
N TYR A 124 -3.53 3.80 5.06
CA TYR A 124 -4.46 4.79 4.50
C TYR A 124 -3.74 6.12 4.34
N ALA A 125 -3.94 6.80 3.22
CA ALA A 125 -3.26 8.06 2.93
C ALA A 125 -3.47 9.13 4.03
N SER A 126 -4.70 9.28 4.53
CA SER A 126 -5.02 10.21 5.62
C SER A 126 -4.33 9.84 6.94
N ASP A 127 -4.26 8.56 7.27
CA ASP A 127 -3.60 8.09 8.49
C ASP A 127 -2.09 8.30 8.42
N LEU A 128 -1.46 7.95 7.29
CA LEU A 128 -0.02 8.17 7.06
C LEU A 128 0.35 9.67 7.03
N TRP A 129 -0.49 10.52 6.43
CA TRP A 129 -0.29 11.96 6.45
C TRP A 129 -0.36 12.51 7.88
N THR A 130 -1.37 12.10 8.65
CA THR A 130 -1.53 12.52 10.06
C THR A 130 -0.38 12.01 10.92
N ALA A 131 0.10 10.81 10.63
CA ALA A 131 1.29 10.22 11.22
C ALA A 131 2.57 11.01 10.93
N GLY A 132 2.59 11.94 9.97
CA GLY A 132 3.70 12.88 9.76
C GLY A 132 5.00 12.26 9.26
N ILE A 133 4.93 11.16 8.49
CA ILE A 133 6.12 10.44 8.00
C ILE A 133 6.83 11.28 6.93
N ALA A 134 7.83 12.05 7.34
CA ALA A 134 8.65 12.91 6.47
C ALA A 134 10.03 12.29 6.17
N ARG A 135 10.04 11.08 5.59
CA ARG A 135 11.26 10.34 5.24
C ARG A 135 11.14 9.73 3.85
N PRO A 136 12.24 9.62 3.09
CA PRO A 136 12.22 8.95 1.79
C PRO A 136 11.71 7.51 1.91
N VAL A 137 10.69 7.18 1.13
CA VAL A 137 10.14 5.83 1.01
C VAL A 137 10.40 5.36 -0.42
N ARG A 138 11.01 4.19 -0.63
CA ARG A 138 11.22 3.70 -1.99
C ARG A 138 9.89 3.32 -2.65
N HIS A 139 9.07 2.54 -1.95
CA HIS A 139 7.77 2.05 -2.41
C HIS A 139 6.65 2.37 -1.42
N LEU A 140 5.71 3.23 -1.82
CA LEU A 140 4.56 3.59 -1.00
C LEU A 140 3.33 2.81 -1.48
N VAL A 141 2.53 2.28 -0.56
CA VAL A 141 1.28 1.58 -0.87
C VAL A 141 0.13 2.24 -0.12
N LEU A 142 -0.84 2.74 -0.86
CA LEU A 142 -1.95 3.52 -0.33
C LEU A 142 -3.28 2.78 -0.53
N ASP A 143 -3.98 2.56 0.58
CA ASP A 143 -5.43 2.32 0.55
C ASP A 143 -6.13 3.69 0.51
N VAL A 144 -6.87 3.97 -0.56
CA VAL A 144 -7.55 5.28 -0.75
C VAL A 144 -8.92 5.32 -0.09
N ILE A 145 -9.55 4.15 0.08
CA ILE A 145 -10.86 3.99 0.71
C ILE A 145 -10.71 3.12 1.96
N ALA A 146 -11.15 3.64 3.11
CA ALA A 146 -11.34 2.83 4.31
C ALA A 146 -12.55 1.90 4.11
N PRO A 147 -12.47 0.61 4.50
CA PRO A 147 -13.50 -0.42 4.25
C PRO A 147 -14.86 -0.13 4.91
N TYR A 148 -14.98 0.95 5.65
CA TYR A 148 -16.20 1.36 6.37
C TYR A 148 -16.65 2.78 6.04
N ALA A 149 -16.09 3.40 4.99
CA ALA A 149 -16.64 4.63 4.39
C ALA A 149 -18.03 4.41 3.74
N PHE A 150 -18.59 3.20 3.84
CA PHE A 150 -19.88 2.79 3.27
C PHE A 150 -21.10 3.04 4.16
N ILE A 151 -20.90 3.63 5.34
CA ILE A 151 -22.00 4.07 6.20
C ILE A 151 -22.07 5.59 6.05
N GLU A 152 -23.19 6.07 5.50
CA GLU A 152 -23.58 7.49 5.28
C GLU A 152 -22.57 8.53 5.81
N GLY A 153 -21.79 9.13 4.90
CA GLY A 153 -20.77 10.14 5.22
C GLY A 153 -19.31 9.69 5.05
N GLY A 154 -19.03 8.79 4.09
CA GLY A 154 -17.70 8.27 3.80
C GLY A 154 -16.61 9.35 3.70
N TYR A 155 -15.53 9.19 4.47
CA TYR A 155 -14.39 10.10 4.43
C TYR A 155 -13.52 9.78 3.23
N ILE A 156 -13.63 10.61 2.21
CA ILE A 156 -12.68 10.65 1.11
C ILE A 156 -11.42 11.35 1.60
N THR A 157 -10.25 10.76 1.33
CA THR A 157 -8.99 11.41 1.71
C THR A 157 -8.83 12.71 0.90
N PRO A 158 -8.69 13.88 1.56
CA PRO A 158 -8.48 15.14 0.85
C PRO A 158 -7.20 15.13 0.01
N SER A 159 -7.21 15.84 -1.13
CA SER A 159 -6.06 15.91 -2.03
C SER A 159 -4.80 16.43 -1.32
N HIS A 160 -4.92 17.42 -0.43
CA HIS A 160 -3.77 18.00 0.29
C HIS A 160 -3.08 17.01 1.25
N HIS A 161 -3.80 15.99 1.75
CA HIS A 161 -3.17 14.90 2.51
C HIS A 161 -2.29 14.05 1.60
N ILE A 162 -2.78 13.74 0.40
CA ILE A 162 -2.05 12.95 -0.61
C ILE A 162 -0.84 13.74 -1.10
N VAL A 163 -1.01 15.02 -1.46
CA VAL A 163 0.07 15.92 -1.87
C VAL A 163 1.15 15.96 -0.80
N GLY A 164 0.79 16.28 0.45
CA GLY A 164 1.74 16.39 1.54
C GLY A 164 2.47 15.07 1.83
N LEU A 165 1.78 13.94 1.77
CA LEU A 165 2.38 12.62 1.97
C LEU A 165 3.38 12.28 0.85
N LEU A 166 3.04 12.54 -0.41
CA LEU A 166 3.92 12.25 -1.55
C LEU A 166 5.13 13.17 -1.60
N GLN A 167 5.00 14.44 -1.19
CA GLN A 167 6.13 15.36 -1.06
C GLN A 167 7.07 14.92 0.08
N ASP A 168 6.51 14.62 1.25
CA ASP A 168 7.23 14.15 2.43
C ASP A 168 8.03 12.86 2.16
N THR A 169 7.42 11.92 1.44
CA THR A 169 7.99 10.58 1.23
C THR A 169 8.75 10.43 -0.09
N SER A 170 8.47 11.29 -1.08
CA SER A 170 9.09 11.33 -2.40
C SER A 170 9.30 9.94 -3.03
N PRO A 171 8.24 9.12 -3.18
CA PRO A 171 8.39 7.73 -3.55
C PRO A 171 8.83 7.54 -5.00
N SER A 172 9.70 6.55 -5.22
CA SER A 172 10.08 6.13 -6.58
C SER A 172 9.05 5.20 -7.22
N SER A 173 8.28 4.50 -6.39
CA SER A 173 7.21 3.59 -6.78
C SER A 173 6.01 3.76 -5.86
N LEU A 174 4.80 3.74 -6.44
CA LEU A 174 3.54 3.92 -5.72
C LEU A 174 2.55 2.84 -6.13
N THR A 175 1.96 2.15 -5.15
CA THR A 175 0.78 1.32 -5.33
C THR A 175 -0.44 1.99 -4.76
N ILE A 176 -1.52 1.95 -5.52
CA ILE A 176 -2.82 2.48 -5.12
C ILE A 176 -3.81 1.33 -5.15
N ASN A 177 -4.37 1.00 -3.99
CA ASN A 177 -5.42 0.00 -3.86
C ASN A 177 -6.79 0.67 -4.01
N LEU A 178 -7.45 0.35 -5.12
CA LEU A 178 -8.75 0.85 -5.53
C LEU A 178 -9.77 -0.27 -5.34
N ARG A 179 -10.45 -0.27 -4.19
CA ARG A 179 -11.50 -1.26 -3.87
C ARG A 179 -12.87 -0.90 -4.44
N ARG A 180 -13.07 0.38 -4.75
CA ARG A 180 -14.21 0.96 -5.48
C ARG A 180 -13.73 2.21 -6.21
N LEU A 181 -14.24 2.46 -7.40
CA LEU A 181 -13.86 3.59 -8.24
C LEU A 181 -15.04 4.55 -8.32
N LEU A 182 -15.22 5.31 -7.24
CA LEU A 182 -16.09 6.49 -7.26
C LEU A 182 -15.29 7.68 -7.79
N GLN A 183 -15.91 8.48 -8.66
CA GLN A 183 -15.26 9.67 -9.22
C GLN A 183 -14.76 10.63 -8.13
N ASP A 184 -15.53 10.78 -7.04
CA ASP A 184 -15.16 11.60 -5.89
C ASP A 184 -13.88 11.12 -5.18
N VAL A 185 -13.48 9.85 -5.36
CA VAL A 185 -12.22 9.29 -4.84
C VAL A 185 -11.08 9.54 -5.83
N LEU A 186 -11.35 9.41 -7.13
CA LEU A 186 -10.35 9.56 -8.18
C LEU A 186 -9.91 11.01 -8.39
N ASP A 187 -10.81 11.98 -8.20
CA ASP A 187 -10.49 13.40 -8.42
C ASP A 187 -9.47 13.96 -7.42
N PRO A 188 -9.64 13.81 -6.09
CA PRO A 188 -8.62 14.21 -5.12
C PRO A 188 -7.31 13.44 -5.28
N LEU A 189 -7.39 12.16 -5.66
CA LEU A 189 -6.22 11.34 -5.91
C LEU A 189 -5.44 11.83 -7.14
N LYS A 190 -6.13 12.19 -8.21
CA LYS A 190 -5.53 12.77 -9.43
C LYS A 190 -4.76 14.03 -9.07
N VAL A 191 -5.40 14.98 -8.38
CA VAL A 191 -4.75 16.21 -7.89
C VAL A 191 -3.54 15.88 -7.02
N GLY A 192 -3.72 14.95 -6.08
CA GLY A 192 -2.66 14.46 -5.20
C GLY A 192 -1.43 13.95 -5.95
N LEU A 193 -1.63 13.14 -7.00
CA LEU A 193 -0.56 12.59 -7.81
C LEU A 193 0.11 13.64 -8.68
N THR A 194 -0.67 14.52 -9.32
CA THR A 194 -0.13 15.54 -10.22
C THR A 194 0.68 16.61 -9.49
N GLU A 195 0.27 16.98 -8.27
CA GLU A 195 0.93 18.04 -7.49
C GLU A 195 1.95 17.50 -6.48
N GLY A 196 1.75 16.28 -5.99
CA GLY A 196 2.54 15.69 -4.92
C GLY A 196 3.78 14.91 -5.38
N THR A 197 3.85 14.50 -6.65
CA THR A 197 4.92 13.60 -7.13
C THR A 197 6.04 14.36 -7.83
N THR A 198 7.28 14.04 -7.44
CA THR A 198 8.49 14.63 -8.04
C THR A 198 9.44 13.58 -8.61
N ARG A 199 9.38 12.34 -8.12
CA ARG A 199 10.33 11.25 -8.46
C ARG A 199 9.64 9.93 -8.83
N LEU A 200 8.32 9.95 -9.00
CA LEU A 200 7.55 8.73 -9.26
C LEU A 200 7.89 8.19 -10.65
N LYS A 201 8.51 7.01 -10.68
CA LYS A 201 8.84 6.31 -11.93
C LYS A 201 7.88 5.16 -12.22
N HIS A 202 7.29 4.60 -11.17
CA HIS A 202 6.45 3.41 -11.25
C HIS A 202 5.12 3.60 -10.52
N LEU A 203 4.01 3.42 -11.24
CA LEU A 203 2.66 3.45 -10.68
C LEU A 203 2.00 2.07 -10.83
N ILE A 204 1.51 1.51 -9.72
CA ILE A 204 0.71 0.29 -9.66
C ILE A 204 -0.71 0.65 -9.26
N LEU A 205 -1.69 0.23 -10.04
CA LEU A 205 -3.10 0.35 -9.72
C LEU A 205 -3.65 -1.05 -9.45
N ARG A 206 -3.95 -1.33 -8.18
CA ARG A 206 -4.68 -2.55 -7.82
C ARG A 206 -6.16 -2.26 -7.83
N VAL A 207 -6.90 -2.93 -8.68
CA VAL A 207 -8.31 -2.64 -8.92
C VAL A 207 -9.13 -3.87 -8.55
N GLU A 208 -10.02 -3.70 -7.56
CA GLU A 208 -11.06 -4.68 -7.25
C GLU A 208 -12.23 -4.46 -8.22
N TYR A 209 -12.52 -5.47 -9.05
CA TYR A 209 -13.38 -5.30 -10.21
C TYR A 209 -14.86 -5.14 -9.82
N ALA A 210 -15.40 -3.93 -10.00
CA ALA A 210 -16.84 -3.69 -10.11
C ALA A 210 -17.16 -3.28 -11.56
N LYS A 211 -17.99 -4.07 -12.25
CA LYS A 211 -18.24 -3.97 -13.71
C LYS A 211 -18.61 -2.57 -14.25
N ALA A 212 -19.23 -1.71 -13.44
CA ALA A 212 -19.67 -0.37 -13.88
C ALA A 212 -18.59 0.71 -13.73
N GLU A 213 -17.44 0.39 -13.15
CA GLU A 213 -16.49 1.37 -12.62
C GLU A 213 -15.20 1.47 -13.45
N ALA A 214 -14.98 0.54 -14.40
CA ALA A 214 -13.78 0.50 -15.25
C ALA A 214 -13.65 1.72 -16.20
N ASP A 215 -14.77 2.33 -16.57
CA ASP A 215 -14.82 3.47 -17.51
C ASP A 215 -14.09 4.71 -16.98
N TYR A 216 -13.94 4.84 -15.65
CA TYR A 216 -13.24 5.97 -15.03
C TYR A 216 -11.73 5.76 -14.89
N ILE A 217 -11.25 4.52 -14.98
CA ILE A 217 -9.83 4.20 -14.78
C ILE A 217 -8.99 4.80 -15.90
N LEU A 218 -9.35 4.52 -17.17
CA LEU A 218 -8.56 4.97 -18.30
C LEU A 218 -8.44 6.51 -18.36
N PRO A 219 -9.52 7.32 -18.21
CA PRO A 219 -9.43 8.77 -18.11
C PRO A 219 -8.55 9.25 -16.94
N PHE A 220 -8.71 8.65 -15.76
CA PHE A 220 -7.90 8.97 -14.59
C PHE A 220 -6.41 8.74 -14.85
N VAL A 221 -6.05 7.56 -15.37
CA VAL A 221 -4.64 7.21 -15.64
C VAL A 221 -4.05 8.11 -16.71
N LYS A 222 -4.80 8.42 -17.76
CA LYS A 222 -4.33 9.37 -18.78
C LYS A 222 -4.01 10.74 -18.19
N ALA A 223 -4.89 11.26 -17.34
CA ALA A 223 -4.65 12.54 -16.68
C ALA A 223 -3.37 12.51 -15.83
N VAL A 224 -3.12 11.42 -15.09
CA VAL A 224 -1.89 11.24 -14.31
C VAL A 224 -0.67 11.15 -15.23
N LEU A 225 -0.72 10.35 -16.30
CA LEU A 225 0.39 10.16 -17.25
C LEU A 225 0.77 11.44 -18.02
N LEU A 226 -0.18 12.34 -18.24
CA LEU A 226 0.08 13.65 -18.85
C LEU A 226 0.87 14.59 -17.95
N SER A 227 0.75 14.42 -16.63
CA SER A 227 1.35 15.33 -15.65
C SER A 227 2.56 14.74 -14.93
N VAL A 228 2.68 13.41 -14.89
CA VAL A 228 3.72 12.70 -14.14
C VAL A 228 4.54 11.83 -15.09
N PRO A 229 5.90 11.94 -15.09
CA PRO A 229 6.78 11.19 -15.99
C PRO A 229 6.95 9.73 -15.55
N ILE A 230 5.85 8.97 -15.57
CA ILE A 230 5.82 7.56 -15.21
C ILE A 230 6.46 6.75 -16.33
N ALA A 231 7.48 5.96 -15.99
CA ALA A 231 8.18 5.07 -16.90
C ALA A 231 7.52 3.68 -17.00
N LEU A 232 6.97 3.22 -15.88
CA LEU A 232 6.31 1.93 -15.75
C LEU A 232 4.91 2.11 -15.15
N LEU A 233 3.90 1.50 -15.78
CA LEU A 233 2.54 1.44 -15.28
C LEU A 233 2.12 -0.01 -15.12
N GLU A 234 1.63 -0.41 -13.95
CA GLU A 234 1.12 -1.75 -13.68
C GLU A 234 -0.37 -1.68 -13.31
N PHE A 235 -1.17 -2.51 -13.97
CA PHE A 235 -2.54 -2.78 -13.57
C PHE A 235 -2.64 -4.19 -12.98
N ALA A 236 -3.06 -4.28 -11.73
CA ALA A 236 -3.30 -5.53 -11.04
C ALA A 236 -4.80 -5.66 -10.72
N PHE A 237 -5.51 -6.49 -11.48
CA PHE A 237 -6.95 -6.67 -11.30
C PHE A 237 -7.24 -7.88 -10.42
N SER A 238 -8.00 -7.68 -9.33
CA SER A 238 -8.68 -8.77 -8.63
C SER A 238 -9.91 -9.23 -9.44
N GLU A 239 -10.37 -10.44 -9.15
CA GLU A 239 -11.25 -11.26 -9.99
C GLU A 239 -12.39 -10.53 -10.72
N ILE A 240 -12.55 -10.86 -12.00
CA ILE A 240 -13.79 -10.63 -12.75
C ILE A 240 -14.77 -11.73 -12.31
N PRO A 241 -16.00 -11.42 -11.87
CA PRO A 241 -17.03 -12.44 -11.70
C PRO A 241 -17.13 -13.20 -13.01
N SER A 242 -16.87 -14.50 -12.91
CA SER A 242 -16.54 -15.34 -14.03
C SER A 242 -17.58 -15.22 -15.15
N LEU A 243 -17.19 -14.58 -16.26
CA LEU A 243 -17.81 -14.82 -17.56
C LEU A 243 -17.23 -16.11 -18.20
N SER A 244 -16.67 -17.01 -17.38
CA SER A 244 -16.49 -18.41 -17.77
C SER A 244 -17.90 -18.94 -18.00
N ASP A 245 -18.37 -19.09 -19.24
CA ASP A 245 -17.79 -19.99 -20.23
C ASP A 245 -17.97 -19.49 -21.68
N ILE A 246 -17.69 -18.22 -21.97
CA ILE A 246 -17.92 -17.66 -23.31
C ILE A 246 -16.61 -17.21 -23.98
N PRO A 247 -16.11 -17.89 -25.02
CA PRO A 247 -14.91 -17.51 -25.77
C PRO A 247 -14.91 -16.05 -26.25
N ILE A 248 -16.10 -15.52 -26.59
CA ILE A 248 -16.29 -14.12 -27.04
C ILE A 248 -15.90 -13.12 -25.93
N ALA A 249 -16.20 -13.42 -24.66
CA ALA A 249 -15.85 -12.53 -23.55
C ALA A 249 -14.33 -12.40 -23.37
N SER A 250 -13.59 -13.50 -23.56
CA SER A 250 -12.12 -13.49 -23.51
C SER A 250 -11.49 -12.64 -24.62
N LEU A 251 -12.04 -12.72 -25.83
CA LEU A 251 -11.58 -11.92 -26.98
C LEU A 251 -11.86 -10.42 -26.77
N ILE A 252 -13.06 -10.07 -26.29
CA ILE A 252 -13.42 -8.67 -25.99
C ILE A 252 -12.50 -8.10 -24.90
N GLN A 253 -12.18 -8.88 -23.87
CA GLN A 253 -11.24 -8.45 -22.83
C GLN A 253 -9.84 -8.20 -23.38
N GLN A 254 -9.35 -9.08 -24.25
CA GLN A 254 -8.04 -8.87 -24.90
C GLN A 254 -8.04 -7.60 -25.74
N GLN A 255 -9.04 -7.40 -26.60
CA GLN A 255 -9.16 -6.20 -27.44
C GLN A 255 -9.25 -4.92 -26.60
N LEU A 256 -9.97 -4.96 -25.48
CA LEU A 256 -10.06 -3.81 -24.56
C LEU A 256 -8.71 -3.50 -23.92
N ARG A 257 -7.96 -4.52 -23.48
CA ARG A 257 -6.61 -4.37 -22.91
C ARG A 257 -5.63 -3.80 -23.94
N GLU A 258 -5.66 -4.29 -25.17
CA GLU A 258 -4.85 -3.76 -26.27
C GLU A 258 -5.21 -2.32 -26.61
N HIS A 259 -6.51 -2.00 -26.68
CA HIS A 259 -6.99 -0.64 -26.88
C HIS A 259 -6.46 0.29 -25.76
N TRP A 260 -6.57 -0.11 -24.51
CA TRP A 260 -6.04 0.66 -23.37
C TRP A 260 -4.54 0.83 -23.47
N ALA A 261 -3.78 -0.24 -23.75
CA ALA A 261 -2.33 -0.17 -23.87
C ALA A 261 -1.88 0.80 -24.96
N GLN A 262 -2.50 0.76 -26.15
CA GLN A 262 -2.23 1.71 -27.24
C GLN A 262 -2.59 3.15 -26.84
N SER A 263 -3.76 3.32 -26.24
CA SER A 263 -4.27 4.62 -25.79
C SER A 263 -3.37 5.27 -24.74
N LEU A 264 -2.84 4.46 -23.81
CA LEU A 264 -1.91 4.89 -22.76
C LEU A 264 -0.50 5.15 -23.30
N ALA A 265 0.00 4.28 -24.19
CA ALA A 265 1.28 4.47 -24.87
C ALA A 265 1.35 5.82 -25.60
N ALA A 266 0.26 6.21 -26.27
CA ALA A 266 0.18 7.50 -26.97
C ALA A 266 0.08 8.71 -26.02
N THR A 267 -0.23 8.49 -24.74
CA THR A 267 -0.49 9.58 -23.78
C THR A 267 0.78 10.18 -23.19
N SER A 268 1.84 9.38 -22.98
CA SER A 268 3.07 9.86 -22.35
C SER A 268 4.31 9.30 -23.02
N ALA A 269 5.21 10.19 -23.44
CA ALA A 269 6.51 9.83 -24.01
C ALA A 269 7.47 9.20 -22.99
N SER A 270 7.21 9.39 -21.69
CA SER A 270 8.03 8.79 -20.62
C SER A 270 7.70 7.31 -20.41
N LEU A 271 6.49 6.89 -20.81
CA LEU A 271 6.03 5.53 -20.61
C LEU A 271 6.80 4.57 -21.51
N SER A 272 7.46 3.60 -20.89
CA SER A 272 8.29 2.60 -21.57
C SER A 272 7.72 1.18 -21.43
N CYS A 273 6.92 0.95 -20.38
CA CYS A 273 6.39 -0.36 -20.09
C CYS A 273 5.01 -0.27 -19.44
N ILE A 274 4.10 -1.14 -19.88
CA ILE A 274 2.82 -1.38 -19.23
C ILE A 274 2.79 -2.85 -18.82
N LEU A 275 2.47 -3.10 -17.56
CA LEU A 275 2.24 -4.43 -17.02
C LEU A 275 0.75 -4.61 -16.73
N TYR A 276 0.24 -5.79 -17.04
CA TYR A 276 -1.09 -6.21 -16.66
C TYR A 276 -0.98 -7.57 -15.98
N THR A 277 -1.60 -7.69 -14.82
CA THR A 277 -1.73 -8.95 -14.12
C THR A 277 -3.17 -9.13 -13.65
N ASP A 278 -3.68 -10.33 -13.88
CA ASP A 278 -4.88 -10.86 -13.22
C ASP A 278 -4.54 -12.29 -12.68
N LYS A 279 -5.54 -13.05 -12.22
CA LYS A 279 -5.31 -14.41 -11.70
C LYS A 279 -4.72 -15.37 -12.74
N THR A 280 -5.09 -15.24 -14.02
CA THR A 280 -4.76 -16.21 -15.09
C THR A 280 -3.70 -15.71 -16.06
N THR A 281 -3.55 -14.41 -16.18
CA THR A 281 -2.85 -13.75 -17.27
C THR A 281 -1.88 -12.71 -16.74
N ARG A 282 -0.66 -12.73 -17.28
CA ARG A 282 0.36 -11.70 -17.03
C ARG A 282 0.90 -11.27 -18.38
N MET A 283 0.82 -9.98 -18.66
CA MET A 283 1.24 -9.41 -19.94
C MET A 283 2.12 -8.20 -19.72
N LYS A 284 3.07 -8.04 -20.63
CA LYS A 284 3.93 -6.87 -20.74
C LYS A 284 3.78 -6.26 -22.12
N TRP A 285 3.45 -4.98 -22.17
CA TRP A 285 3.56 -4.16 -23.38
C TRP A 285 4.78 -3.27 -23.26
N THR A 286 5.70 -3.40 -24.21
CA THR A 286 6.81 -2.47 -24.36
C THR A 286 6.34 -1.28 -25.19
N VAL A 287 6.65 -0.07 -24.73
CA VAL A 287 6.27 1.18 -25.38
C VAL A 287 7.51 1.84 -25.95
N SER A 288 7.44 2.30 -27.19
CA SER A 288 8.51 2.98 -27.89
C SER A 288 7.91 4.05 -28.80
N HIS A 289 8.42 5.28 -28.72
CA HIS A 289 7.93 6.42 -29.51
C HIS A 289 6.41 6.64 -29.42
N GLY A 290 5.83 6.47 -28.23
CA GLY A 290 4.39 6.66 -27.99
C GLY A 290 3.50 5.55 -28.58
N GLN A 291 4.08 4.41 -28.97
CA GLN A 291 3.35 3.27 -29.51
C GLN A 291 3.75 1.98 -28.82
N VAL A 292 2.82 1.03 -28.77
CA VAL A 292 3.12 -0.34 -28.31
C VAL A 292 3.97 -1.02 -29.38
N SER A 293 5.21 -1.36 -29.02
CA SER A 293 6.18 -1.99 -29.94
C SER A 293 6.21 -3.51 -29.82
N ARG A 294 5.93 -4.05 -28.63
CA ARG A 294 5.95 -5.50 -28.36
C ARG A 294 4.97 -5.88 -27.27
N VAL A 295 4.36 -7.06 -27.41
CA VAL A 295 3.51 -7.68 -26.38
C VAL A 295 4.09 -9.05 -26.01
N GLU A 296 4.22 -9.32 -24.72
CA GLU A 296 4.75 -10.58 -24.20
C GLU A 296 3.81 -11.14 -23.14
N HIS A 297 3.47 -12.43 -23.26
CA HIS A 297 2.85 -13.18 -22.17
C HIS A 297 3.95 -13.69 -21.25
N LEU A 298 3.82 -13.40 -19.96
CA LEU A 298 4.84 -13.73 -18.98
C LEU A 298 4.39 -14.91 -18.12
N SER A 299 5.29 -15.87 -17.91
CA SER A 299 5.18 -16.78 -16.78
C SER A 299 5.32 -16.00 -15.47
N ILE A 300 4.94 -16.63 -14.34
CA ILE A 300 5.13 -16.04 -13.01
C ILE A 300 6.59 -15.64 -12.78
N LYS A 301 7.54 -16.51 -13.17
CA LYS A 301 8.98 -16.27 -12.99
C LYS A 301 9.52 -15.14 -13.86
N GLU A 302 8.96 -14.92 -15.04
CA GLU A 302 9.34 -13.79 -15.89
C GLU A 302 8.73 -12.50 -15.39
N TYR A 303 7.46 -12.54 -15.00
CA TYR A 303 6.78 -11.43 -14.32
C TYR A 303 7.60 -10.97 -13.13
N ARG A 304 7.86 -11.88 -12.16
CA ARG A 304 9.19 -12.10 -11.55
C ARG A 304 10.25 -11.02 -11.76
N ARG A 305 11.10 -11.38 -12.71
CA ARG A 305 12.31 -10.65 -13.07
C ARG A 305 12.04 -9.28 -13.64
N VAL A 306 10.93 -9.08 -14.36
CA VAL A 306 10.56 -7.75 -14.88
C VAL A 306 10.34 -6.80 -13.72
N GLY A 307 9.59 -7.23 -12.69
CA GLY A 307 9.41 -6.40 -11.49
C GLY A 307 10.73 -6.06 -10.81
N ASP A 308 11.63 -7.03 -10.65
CA ASP A 308 12.91 -6.80 -9.99
C ASP A 308 13.83 -5.87 -10.80
N ALA A 309 13.84 -6.02 -12.14
CA ALA A 309 14.63 -5.20 -13.06
C ALA A 309 14.14 -3.75 -13.12
N GLU A 310 12.84 -3.54 -13.03
CA GLU A 310 12.21 -2.21 -12.99
C GLU A 310 12.21 -1.60 -11.57
N GLY A 311 12.85 -2.28 -10.61
CA GLY A 311 13.01 -1.80 -9.24
C GLY A 311 11.73 -1.82 -8.42
N ILE A 312 10.71 -2.57 -8.87
CA ILE A 312 9.47 -2.85 -8.13
C ILE A 312 9.84 -3.71 -6.92
N SER A 313 9.76 -3.14 -5.72
CA SER A 313 9.80 -3.96 -4.51
C SER A 313 8.49 -4.74 -4.47
N ARG A 314 8.56 -6.04 -4.77
CA ARG A 314 7.38 -6.88 -4.93
C ARG A 314 6.54 -6.97 -3.67
N ASP A 315 5.24 -6.98 -3.92
CA ASP A 315 4.13 -7.45 -3.12
C ASP A 315 4.35 -7.55 -1.61
N MET A 316 3.51 -6.84 -0.85
CA MET A 316 3.36 -7.11 0.57
C MET A 316 3.09 -8.59 0.86
N GLN A 317 2.45 -9.33 -0.05
CA GLN A 317 2.27 -10.79 0.11
C GLN A 317 3.59 -11.58 0.07
N GLU A 318 4.64 -11.12 -0.60
CA GLU A 318 5.96 -11.77 -0.59
C GLU A 318 6.84 -11.25 0.57
N GLN A 319 6.65 -10.01 1.01
CA GLN A 319 7.34 -9.40 2.17
C GLN A 319 6.69 -9.77 3.53
N PHE A 320 5.40 -10.11 3.50
CA PHE A 320 4.56 -10.55 4.60
C PHE A 320 3.70 -11.75 4.12
N PRO A 321 4.29 -12.96 3.98
CA PRO A 321 3.61 -14.17 3.49
C PRO A 321 2.30 -14.51 4.23
N HIS A 322 2.12 -14.02 5.44
CA HIS A 322 0.93 -14.19 6.28
C HIS A 322 -0.27 -13.30 5.86
N LEU A 323 -0.13 -12.45 4.84
CA LEU A 323 -1.24 -11.63 4.32
C LEU A 323 -2.32 -12.43 3.60
N VAL A 324 -2.02 -13.65 3.15
CA VAL A 324 -2.95 -14.49 2.38
C VAL A 324 -4.04 -15.10 3.28
N GLU A 325 -3.78 -15.29 4.57
CA GLU A 325 -4.73 -16.02 5.44
C GLU A 325 -5.83 -15.16 6.07
N PHE A 326 -5.69 -13.83 6.07
CA PHE A 326 -6.60 -12.94 6.81
C PHE A 326 -7.47 -12.01 5.96
N HIS A 327 -7.24 -11.93 4.64
CA HIS A 327 -8.13 -11.15 3.76
C HIS A 327 -9.37 -11.94 3.28
N ASP A 328 -9.35 -13.27 3.37
CA ASP A 328 -10.46 -14.14 2.92
C ASP A 328 -11.37 -14.67 4.06
N THR A 329 -11.06 -14.43 5.33
CA THR A 329 -11.81 -15.01 6.47
C THR A 329 -12.83 -14.09 7.14
N TRP A 330 -13.07 -12.88 6.63
CA TRP A 330 -14.20 -12.04 7.04
C TRP A 330 -15.45 -12.21 6.15
N THR A 331 -15.60 -13.36 5.49
CA THR A 331 -16.96 -13.83 5.16
C THR A 331 -17.60 -14.27 6.47
N HIS A 332 -18.55 -13.47 6.96
CA HIS A 332 -19.41 -13.83 8.08
C HIS A 332 -19.83 -15.31 7.96
N PRO A 333 -19.64 -16.15 8.99
CA PRO A 333 -20.39 -17.39 9.05
C PRO A 333 -21.86 -17.01 9.15
N THR A 334 -22.63 -17.37 8.12
CA THR A 334 -24.10 -17.34 8.13
C THR A 334 -24.66 -18.26 9.19
#